data_AF-A0A930B6N6-F1
#
_entry.id   AF-A0A930B6N6-F1
#
_cell.length_a   1.000
_cell.length_b   1.000
_cell.length_c   1.000
_cell.angle_alpha   90.00
_cell.angle_beta   90.00
_cell.angle_gamma   90.00
#
_symmetry.space_group_name_H-M   'P 1'
#
loop_
_entity.id
_entity.type
_entity.pdbx_description
1 polymer ?
#
loop_
_entity_poly.entity_id
_entity_poly.type
_entity_poly.pdbx_seq_one_letter_code
_entity_poly.pdbx_strand_id
1 'polypeptide(L)'
;MKDKIIIATRESLLALWQAEHVKKRIEDTYPEIQVELLPVTTKGDQILDRSLLEIGGKGLFIKELEKLLLEKKADIAVHSLKDMTAVIPDGLKLAAVTAREDPRDAFVSLKYGSLKELPKGAVVGTSSLRRQAQLLHLWPDLHIKTLRGNV
;
A
#
# COMPACT_ATOMS: atom_id res chain seq x y z
N MET A 1 -28.73 2.73 14.72
CA MET A 1 -27.65 2.61 13.72
C MET A 1 -26.57 1.72 14.35
N LYS A 2 -25.52 1.33 13.63
CA LYS A 2 -24.42 0.59 14.27
C LYS A 2 -23.53 1.63 14.96
N ASP A 3 -23.45 1.59 16.28
CA ASP A 3 -22.73 2.61 17.06
C ASP A 3 -21.20 2.36 17.06
N LYS A 4 -20.76 1.32 16.35
CA LYS A 4 -19.36 0.89 16.27
C LYS A 4 -19.00 0.37 14.87
N ILE A 5 -17.87 0.83 14.35
CA ILE A 5 -17.26 0.37 13.09
C ILE A 5 -15.87 -0.19 13.37
N ILE A 6 -15.59 -1.39 12.85
CA ILE A 6 -14.26 -2.01 12.93
C ILE A 6 -13.56 -1.88 11.58
N ILE A 7 -12.39 -1.23 11.56
CA ILE A 7 -11.53 -1.08 10.39
C ILE A 7 -10.43 -2.13 10.41
N ALA A 8 -10.45 -3.06 9.45
CA ALA A 8 -9.32 -3.94 9.20
C ALA A 8 -8.19 -3.18 8.48
N THR A 9 -6.96 -3.29 8.98
CA THR A 9 -5.79 -2.64 8.38
C THR A 9 -4.53 -3.49 8.55
N ARG A 10 -3.51 -3.23 7.73
CA ARG A 10 -2.17 -3.83 7.91
C ARG A 10 -1.43 -3.17 9.07
N GLU A 11 -0.48 -3.90 9.65
CA GLU A 11 0.34 -3.43 10.78
C GLU A 11 1.47 -2.45 10.39
N SER A 12 1.77 -2.29 9.10
CA SER A 12 2.79 -1.33 8.66
C SER A 12 2.42 0.09 9.10
N LEU A 13 3.40 0.90 9.52
CA LEU A 13 3.17 2.28 10.01
C LEU A 13 2.33 3.12 9.04
N LEU A 14 2.58 3.02 7.74
CA LEU A 14 1.80 3.74 6.73
C LEU A 14 0.34 3.27 6.66
N ALA A 15 0.09 1.97 6.76
CA ALA A 15 -1.28 1.44 6.76
C ALA A 15 -2.06 1.80 8.03
N LEU A 16 -1.39 1.80 9.18
CA LEU A 16 -1.98 2.30 10.44
C LEU A 16 -2.32 3.78 10.31
N TRP A 17 -1.41 4.60 9.78
CA TRP A 17 -1.68 6.03 9.53
C TRP A 17 -2.87 6.23 8.59
N GLN A 18 -2.99 5.43 7.52
CA GLN A 18 -4.14 5.50 6.59
C GLN A 18 -5.45 5.12 7.29
N ALA A 19 -5.44 4.10 8.13
CA ALA A 19 -6.61 3.68 8.89
C ALA A 19 -7.01 4.71 9.95
N GLU A 20 -6.05 5.30 10.66
CA GLU A 20 -6.28 6.40 11.60
C GLU A 20 -6.83 7.64 10.90
N HIS A 21 -6.33 7.97 9.70
CA HIS A 21 -6.87 9.07 8.90
C HIS A 21 -8.37 8.84 8.57
N VAL A 22 -8.75 7.62 8.16
CA VAL A 22 -10.15 7.28 7.87
C VAL A 22 -10.99 7.27 9.14
N LYS A 23 -10.47 6.68 10.22
CA LYS A 23 -11.12 6.68 11.55
C LYS A 23 -11.47 8.10 11.98
N LYS A 24 -10.49 9.00 11.99
CA LYS A 24 -10.69 10.39 12.39
C LYS A 24 -11.78 11.06 11.56
N ARG A 25 -11.81 10.83 10.24
CA ARG A 25 -12.85 11.40 9.38
C ARG A 25 -14.25 10.88 9.69
N ILE A 26 -14.38 9.61 10.05
CA ILE A 26 -15.66 9.02 10.46
C ILE A 26 -16.10 9.66 11.79
N GLU A 27 -15.23 9.70 12.79
CA GLU A 27 -15.54 10.25 14.12
C GLU A 27 -15.82 11.76 14.07
N ASP A 28 -15.11 12.52 13.23
CA ASP A 28 -15.35 13.96 13.02
C ASP A 28 -16.70 14.23 12.35
N THR A 29 -17.18 13.31 11.48
CA THR A 29 -18.44 13.47 10.73
C THR A 29 -19.64 12.89 11.49
N TYR A 30 -19.43 11.81 12.22
CA TYR A 30 -20.43 11.04 12.97
C TYR A 30 -19.92 10.81 14.40
N PRO A 31 -20.02 11.81 15.29
CA PRO A 31 -19.44 11.75 16.64
C PRO A 31 -20.01 10.64 17.53
N GLU A 32 -21.18 10.11 17.18
CA GLU A 32 -21.83 8.99 17.86
C GLU A 32 -21.27 7.61 17.48
N ILE A 33 -20.49 7.53 16.39
CA ILE A 33 -19.90 6.27 15.92
C ILE A 33 -18.51 6.10 16.51
N GLN A 34 -18.32 5.05 17.29
CA GLN A 34 -17.01 4.64 17.76
C GLN A 34 -16.26 3.84 16.67
N VAL A 35 -15.00 4.18 16.39
CA VAL A 35 -14.20 3.44 15.42
C VAL A 35 -13.03 2.72 16.08
N GLU A 36 -12.94 1.43 15.84
CA GLU A 36 -11.84 0.57 16.29
C GLU A 36 -11.00 0.10 15.11
N LEU A 37 -9.69 0.02 15.32
CA LEU A 37 -8.77 -0.57 14.35
C LEU A 37 -8.53 -2.03 14.72
N LEU A 38 -8.54 -2.90 13.71
CA LEU A 38 -8.13 -4.29 13.79
C LEU A 38 -6.88 -4.46 12.92
N PRO A 39 -5.67 -4.30 13.50
CA PRO A 39 -4.42 -4.54 12.79
C PRO A 39 -4.25 -6.04 12.49
N VAL A 40 -3.70 -6.35 11.32
CA VAL A 40 -3.51 -7.72 10.83
C VAL A 40 -2.16 -7.85 10.16
N THR A 41 -1.43 -8.91 10.48
CA THR A 41 -0.24 -9.32 9.74
C THR A 41 -0.66 -10.06 8.47
N THR A 42 -0.18 -9.62 7.29
CA THR A 42 -0.43 -10.32 6.02
C THR A 42 0.74 -11.22 5.65
N LYS A 43 0.52 -12.22 4.79
CA LYS A 43 1.63 -13.03 4.24
C LYS A 43 2.65 -12.19 3.49
N GLY A 44 2.22 -11.10 2.85
CA GLY A 44 3.11 -10.15 2.20
C GLY A 44 4.06 -9.42 3.16
N ASP A 45 3.67 -9.25 4.42
CA ASP A 45 4.52 -8.63 5.46
C ASP A 45 5.60 -9.61 5.98
N GLN A 46 5.33 -10.91 5.90
CA GLN A 46 6.23 -11.96 6.40
C GLN A 46 7.30 -12.40 5.39
N ILE A 47 7.04 -12.22 4.08
CA ILE A 47 7.92 -12.68 3.01
C ILE A 47 8.68 -11.50 2.38
N LEU A 48 9.87 -11.21 2.93
CA LEU A 48 10.74 -10.12 2.46
C LEU A 48 11.87 -10.59 1.53
N ASP A 49 12.15 -11.89 1.48
CA ASP A 49 13.33 -12.52 0.88
C ASP A 49 13.16 -12.95 -0.59
N ARG A 50 11.93 -12.92 -1.13
CA ARG A 50 11.62 -13.33 -2.51
C ARG A 50 10.94 -12.22 -3.31
N SER A 51 11.08 -12.24 -4.62
CA SER A 51 10.45 -11.24 -5.49
C SER A 51 8.92 -11.44 -5.55
N LEU A 52 8.17 -10.34 -5.73
CA LEU A 52 6.69 -10.34 -5.84
C LEU A 52 6.27 -11.14 -7.09
N LEU A 53 7.13 -11.17 -8.11
CA LEU A 53 6.95 -11.95 -9.33
C LEU A 53 7.04 -13.46 -9.03
N GLU A 54 8.01 -13.89 -8.22
CA GLU A 54 8.19 -15.29 -7.84
C GLU A 54 7.11 -15.82 -6.88
N ILE A 55 6.52 -14.95 -6.05
CA ILE A 55 5.49 -15.35 -5.09
C ILE A 55 4.11 -15.53 -5.78
N GLY A 56 3.95 -15.08 -7.04
CA GLY A 56 2.78 -15.37 -7.87
C GLY A 56 1.43 -14.83 -7.34
N GLY A 57 1.42 -13.97 -6.34
CA GLY A 57 0.20 -13.64 -5.60
C GLY A 57 -0.36 -12.26 -5.93
N LYS A 58 -1.28 -12.17 -6.89
CA LYS A 58 -2.23 -11.05 -6.90
C LYS A 58 -2.97 -11.05 -5.56
N GLY A 59 -2.89 -9.93 -4.82
CA GLY A 59 -3.60 -9.74 -3.56
C GLY A 59 -2.91 -10.23 -2.27
N LEU A 60 -1.58 -10.41 -2.26
CA LEU A 60 -0.82 -10.82 -1.06
C LEU A 60 -0.99 -9.93 0.18
N PHE A 61 -1.43 -8.69 -0.02
CA PHE A 61 -1.62 -7.69 1.04
C PHE A 61 -3.11 -7.44 1.37
N ILE A 62 -4.04 -8.05 0.61
CA ILE A 62 -5.48 -7.76 0.73
C ILE A 62 -6.31 -8.97 1.17
N LYS A 63 -5.88 -10.20 0.85
CA LYS A 63 -6.67 -11.42 1.09
C LYS A 63 -7.07 -11.62 2.55
N GLU A 64 -6.16 -11.38 3.48
CA GLU A 64 -6.44 -11.51 4.91
C GLU A 64 -7.48 -10.48 5.38
N LEU A 65 -7.43 -9.25 4.85
CA LEU A 65 -8.40 -8.20 5.16
C LEU A 65 -9.77 -8.52 4.54
N GLU A 66 -9.81 -8.95 3.27
CA GLU A 66 -11.02 -9.41 2.58
C GLU A 66 -11.71 -10.56 3.34
N LYS A 67 -10.93 -11.53 3.84
CA LYS A 67 -11.45 -12.62 4.66
C LYS A 67 -12.14 -12.10 5.93
N LEU A 68 -11.56 -11.12 6.61
CA LEU A 68 -12.17 -10.55 7.82
C LEU A 68 -13.48 -9.83 7.52
N LEU A 69 -13.59 -9.16 6.37
CA LEU A 69 -14.84 -8.53 5.93
C LEU A 69 -15.92 -9.59 5.62
N LEU A 70 -15.57 -10.63 4.87
CA LEU A 70 -16.49 -11.71 4.52
C LEU A 70 -16.95 -12.50 5.75
N GLU A 71 -16.06 -12.70 6.73
CA GLU A 71 -16.37 -13.32 8.02
C GLU A 71 -17.07 -12.37 9.01
N LYS A 72 -17.34 -11.12 8.61
CA LYS A 72 -17.95 -10.06 9.43
C LYS A 72 -17.20 -9.78 10.75
N LYS A 73 -15.89 -10.03 10.77
CA LYS A 73 -14.98 -9.66 11.86
C LYS A 73 -14.56 -8.20 11.80
N ALA A 74 -14.62 -7.60 10.62
CA ALA A 74 -14.48 -6.17 10.39
C ALA A 74 -15.60 -5.67 9.48
N ASP A 75 -15.85 -4.36 9.52
CA ASP A 75 -16.90 -3.71 8.75
C ASP A 75 -16.37 -3.09 7.46
N ILE A 76 -15.17 -2.50 7.53
CA ILE A 76 -14.47 -1.92 6.38
C ILE A 76 -12.99 -2.28 6.43
N ALA A 77 -12.32 -2.21 5.28
CA ALA A 77 -10.87 -2.29 5.19
C ALA A 77 -10.32 -1.04 4.50
N VAL A 78 -9.17 -0.57 4.96
CA VAL A 78 -8.48 0.60 4.38
C VAL A 78 -7.23 0.15 3.66
N HIS A 79 -7.07 0.62 2.42
CA HIS A 79 -5.95 0.24 1.55
C HIS A 79 -5.41 1.45 0.80
N SER A 80 -4.11 1.39 0.47
CA SER A 80 -3.58 2.17 -0.65
C SER A 80 -4.20 1.65 -1.94
N LEU A 81 -4.88 2.51 -2.69
CA LEU A 81 -5.65 2.10 -3.87
C LEU A 81 -4.81 1.37 -4.93
N LYS A 82 -3.52 1.69 -5.04
CA LYS A 82 -2.58 1.03 -5.96
C LYS A 82 -2.36 -0.46 -5.67
N ASP A 83 -2.65 -0.91 -4.45
CA ASP A 83 -2.43 -2.28 -4.00
C ASP A 83 -3.70 -3.14 -4.18
N MET A 84 -4.83 -2.53 -4.57
CA MET A 84 -6.08 -3.24 -4.88
C MET A 84 -5.98 -4.02 -6.19
N THR A 85 -6.65 -5.16 -6.26
CA THR A 85 -6.81 -5.92 -7.51
C THR A 85 -7.91 -5.33 -8.38
N ALA A 86 -7.79 -5.50 -9.70
CA ALA A 86 -8.80 -5.03 -10.66
C ALA A 86 -10.16 -5.73 -10.48
N VAL A 87 -10.14 -6.98 -10.02
CA VAL A 87 -11.34 -7.75 -9.67
C VAL A 87 -11.49 -7.70 -8.16
N ILE A 88 -12.65 -7.26 -7.69
CA ILE A 88 -13.05 -7.28 -6.29
C ILE A 88 -13.82 -8.59 -6.04
N PRO A 89 -13.53 -9.35 -4.97
CA PRO A 89 -14.26 -10.57 -4.67
C PRO A 89 -15.76 -10.35 -4.48
N ASP A 90 -16.55 -11.36 -4.84
CA ASP A 90 -18.01 -11.36 -4.60
C ASP A 90 -18.31 -11.12 -3.11
N GLY A 91 -19.36 -10.35 -2.84
CA GLY A 91 -19.75 -9.96 -1.49
C GLY A 91 -18.99 -8.74 -0.93
N LEU A 92 -17.96 -8.27 -1.63
CA LEU A 92 -17.23 -7.03 -1.30
C LEU A 92 -17.44 -5.97 -2.38
N LYS A 93 -17.17 -4.72 -2.02
CA LYS A 93 -17.17 -3.59 -2.97
C LYS A 93 -16.18 -2.53 -2.53
N LEU A 94 -15.68 -1.75 -3.50
CA LEU A 94 -14.98 -0.50 -3.20
C LEU A 94 -16.02 0.54 -2.80
N ALA A 95 -16.20 0.74 -1.49
CA ALA A 95 -17.27 1.60 -0.97
C ALA A 95 -16.95 3.10 -1.09
N ALA A 96 -15.67 3.47 -1.04
CA ALA A 96 -15.24 4.86 -1.08
C ALA A 96 -13.80 4.99 -1.59
N VAL A 97 -13.48 6.17 -2.10
CA VAL A 97 -12.12 6.62 -2.42
C VAL A 97 -11.94 7.98 -1.76
N THR A 98 -10.87 8.14 -0.97
CA THR A 98 -10.55 9.40 -0.29
C THR A 98 -10.03 10.45 -1.28
N ALA A 99 -9.90 11.70 -0.82
CA ALA A 99 -9.20 12.72 -1.57
C ALA A 99 -7.78 12.25 -1.91
N ARG A 100 -7.38 12.42 -3.17
CA ARG A 100 -6.10 11.92 -3.66
C ARG A 100 -4.97 12.84 -3.21
N GLU A 101 -3.96 12.25 -2.57
CA GLU A 101 -2.70 12.94 -2.29
C GLU A 101 -1.81 13.05 -3.55
N ASP A 102 -0.68 13.74 -3.42
CA ASP A 102 0.30 13.88 -4.50
C ASP A 102 0.66 12.50 -5.13
N PRO A 103 0.35 12.28 -6.41
CA PRO A 103 0.53 10.97 -7.04
C PRO A 103 1.94 10.76 -7.62
N ARG A 104 2.86 11.73 -7.48
CA ARG A 104 4.19 11.69 -8.09
C ARG A 104 5.10 10.68 -7.40
N ASP A 105 6.02 10.11 -8.17
CA ASP A 105 7.17 9.41 -7.61
C ASP A 105 8.19 10.43 -7.07
N ALA A 106 8.87 10.10 -5.97
CA ALA A 106 9.93 10.92 -5.39
C ALA A 106 11.32 10.30 -5.66
N PHE A 107 12.30 11.14 -5.96
CA PHE A 107 13.71 10.74 -5.97
C PHE A 107 14.28 10.91 -4.57
N VAL A 108 14.88 9.85 -4.04
CA VAL A 108 15.47 9.83 -2.69
C VAL A 108 16.93 9.40 -2.80
N SER A 109 17.83 10.28 -2.37
CA SER A 109 19.27 10.04 -2.38
C SER A 109 19.93 10.86 -1.28
N LEU A 110 20.95 10.28 -0.64
CA LEU A 110 21.76 10.98 0.36
C LEU A 110 22.87 11.84 -0.26
N LYS A 111 23.22 11.59 -1.54
CA LYS A 111 24.42 12.17 -2.18
C LYS A 111 24.14 13.07 -3.37
N TYR A 112 23.01 12.86 -4.05
CA TYR A 112 22.69 13.51 -5.31
C TYR A 112 21.33 14.20 -5.18
N GLY A 113 21.17 15.39 -5.75
CA GLY A 113 19.92 16.15 -5.70
C GLY A 113 18.89 15.71 -6.75
N SER A 114 19.33 15.04 -7.82
CA SER A 114 18.45 14.61 -8.90
C SER A 114 18.97 13.37 -9.64
N LEU A 115 18.10 12.75 -10.44
CA LEU A 115 18.48 11.65 -11.35
C LEU A 115 19.55 12.07 -12.37
N LYS A 116 19.58 13.35 -12.75
CA LYS A 116 20.54 13.89 -13.73
C LYS A 116 21.96 13.96 -13.20
N GLU A 117 22.13 14.00 -11.88
CA GLU A 117 23.42 14.05 -11.21
C GLU A 117 24.02 12.67 -10.94
N LEU A 118 23.26 11.60 -11.21
CA LEU A 118 23.75 10.24 -11.01
C LEU A 118 24.91 9.93 -11.96
N PRO A 119 26.03 9.38 -11.46
CA PRO A 119 27.12 8.97 -12.33
C PRO A 119 26.69 7.81 -13.24
N LYS A 120 27.40 7.64 -14.35
CA LYS A 120 27.23 6.47 -15.22
C LYS A 120 27.40 5.17 -14.42
N GLY A 121 26.51 4.20 -14.61
CA GLY A 121 26.52 2.93 -13.86
C GLY A 121 25.99 3.03 -12.43
N ALA A 122 25.37 4.15 -12.03
CA ALA A 122 24.78 4.32 -10.71
C ALA A 122 23.72 3.26 -10.43
N VAL A 123 23.65 2.83 -9.16
CA VAL A 123 22.68 1.84 -8.70
C VAL A 123 21.41 2.53 -8.19
N VAL A 124 20.25 2.13 -8.69
CA VAL A 124 18.94 2.62 -8.22
C VAL A 124 18.10 1.46 -7.69
N GLY A 125 17.63 1.59 -6.45
CA GLY A 125 16.80 0.57 -5.79
C GLY A 125 15.31 0.74 -6.09
N THR A 126 14.70 -0.20 -6.82
CA THR A 126 13.24 -0.28 -6.94
C THR A 126 12.78 -1.67 -7.39
N SER A 127 11.72 -2.20 -6.75
CA SER A 127 11.03 -3.43 -7.19
C SER A 127 9.88 -3.19 -8.18
N SER A 128 9.60 -1.93 -8.56
CA SER A 128 8.47 -1.60 -9.42
C SER A 128 8.88 -1.65 -10.90
N LEU A 129 8.40 -2.66 -11.65
CA LEU A 129 8.65 -2.76 -13.09
C LEU A 129 8.27 -1.49 -13.86
N ARG A 130 7.19 -0.80 -13.44
CA ARG A 130 6.80 0.50 -13.99
C ARG A 130 7.94 1.52 -13.88
N ARG A 131 8.52 1.68 -12.69
CA ARG A 131 9.62 2.63 -12.45
C ARG A 131 10.89 2.18 -13.18
N GLN A 132 11.19 0.88 -13.18
CA GLN A 132 12.37 0.35 -13.88
C GLN A 132 12.33 0.66 -15.38
N ALA A 133 11.21 0.35 -16.04
CA ALA A 133 11.04 0.60 -17.46
C ALA A 133 11.20 2.10 -17.80
N GLN A 134 10.58 2.98 -17.01
CA GLN A 134 10.67 4.43 -17.20
C GLN A 134 12.10 4.96 -16.99
N LEU A 135 12.78 4.49 -15.94
CA LEU A 135 14.16 4.89 -15.64
C LEU A 135 15.13 4.43 -16.73
N LEU A 136 15.06 3.17 -17.16
CA LEU A 136 15.97 2.61 -18.17
C LEU A 136 15.72 3.18 -19.57
N HIS A 137 14.49 3.63 -19.85
CA HIS A 137 14.20 4.33 -21.10
C HIS A 137 14.91 5.70 -21.17
N LEU A 138 14.94 6.43 -20.06
CA LEU A 138 15.52 7.78 -19.99
C LEU A 138 17.02 7.78 -19.66
N TRP A 139 17.47 6.82 -18.86
CA TRP A 139 18.87 6.66 -18.43
C TRP A 139 19.30 5.19 -18.57
N PRO A 140 19.67 4.75 -19.79
CA PRO A 140 19.98 3.34 -20.07
C PRO A 140 21.18 2.77 -19.31
N ASP A 141 22.09 3.64 -18.86
CA ASP A 141 23.30 3.25 -18.12
C ASP A 141 23.05 3.00 -16.61
N LEU A 142 21.81 3.09 -16.11
CA LEU A 142 21.50 2.84 -14.70
C LEU A 142 21.48 1.33 -14.38
N HIS A 143 22.01 0.96 -13.22
CA HIS A 143 21.92 -0.38 -12.68
C HIS A 143 20.77 -0.49 -11.69
N ILE A 144 19.66 -1.07 -12.11
CA ILE A 144 18.50 -1.28 -11.24
C ILE A 144 18.72 -2.48 -10.32
N LYS A 145 18.47 -2.30 -9.01
CA LYS A 145 18.40 -3.40 -8.04
C LYS A 145 17.03 -3.46 -7.37
N THR A 146 16.59 -4.68 -7.06
CA THR A 146 15.38 -4.92 -6.26
C THR A 146 15.55 -4.31 -4.87
N LEU A 147 14.54 -3.56 -4.42
CA LEU A 147 14.46 -2.99 -3.07
C LEU A 147 13.09 -3.29 -2.47
N ARG A 148 13.06 -3.86 -1.27
CA ARG A 148 11.87 -4.27 -0.53
C ARG A 148 11.95 -3.78 0.91
N GLY A 149 10.79 -3.71 1.55
CA GLY A 149 10.62 -3.22 2.91
C GLY A 149 9.50 -2.20 2.98
N ASN A 150 9.13 -1.87 4.21
CA ASN A 150 8.30 -0.69 4.47
C ASN A 150 9.10 0.58 4.16
N VAL A 151 8.38 1.69 3.96
CA VAL A 151 8.97 3.04 3.85
C VAL A 151 9.71 3.38 5.13
#